data_AF-A0A7C6WZZ0-F1
#
_entry.id   AF-A0A7C6WZZ0-F1
#
_cell.length_a   1.000
_cell.length_b   1.000
_cell.length_c   1.000
_cell.angle_alpha   90.00
_cell.angle_beta   90.00
_cell.angle_gamma   90.00
#
_symmetry.space_group_name_H-M   'P 1'
#
loop_
_entity.id
_entity.type
_entity.pdbx_description
1 polymer ?
#
loop_
_entity_poly.entity_id
_entity_poly.type
_entity_poly.pdbx_seq_one_letter_code
_entity_poly.pdbx_strand_id
1 'polypeptide(L)'
;MVKNNLFSVLEKILLLDEFSQEDTIHEILKYDFKREVIENSGSKDSVTLMKEYKTRKDTGDCDRCNLILEIYKKLGWIIRACDDEDYVYAQTNIKQGNQRVFPNVRFDTINSFSTLYTCALAVYYPDEFKFVFNNNGALSVKECASYAYVSNNRIGALIDEYKVVEKALPYMQEFFQLTHSIGNFMIVPGYKQPYSNAKALCDEIKDFIDLFLLKLFTDGEEGKISYKQYNGEEFVVYDCVKNKWRDWLKENIELLCLQDYFQMKNVDIKPLPLYEGHSFKCTLPTSKETLKECIEEINKRIKVRGLRMIMKINNKVEQICKKMIDSFVY
;
A
#
# COMPACT_ATOMS: atom_id res chain seq x y z
N MET A 1 21.94 -11.79 -18.61
CA MET A 1 20.75 -12.20 -19.39
C MET A 1 19.79 -12.90 -18.44
N VAL A 2 18.95 -12.15 -17.71
CA VAL A 2 18.00 -12.70 -16.74
C VAL A 2 16.66 -12.87 -17.44
N LYS A 3 16.42 -14.06 -18.01
CA LYS A 3 15.07 -14.49 -18.40
C LYS A 3 14.40 -15.07 -17.14
N ASN A 4 13.89 -14.23 -16.25
CA ASN A 4 13.07 -14.72 -15.13
C ASN A 4 11.61 -14.35 -15.38
N ASN A 5 10.81 -15.37 -15.66
CA ASN A 5 9.48 -15.69 -15.08
C ASN A 5 8.50 -14.58 -14.69
N LEU A 6 8.57 -13.40 -15.32
CA LEU A 6 7.69 -12.26 -15.06
C LEU A 6 6.20 -12.57 -15.30
N PHE A 7 5.90 -13.67 -15.99
CA PHE A 7 4.56 -14.19 -16.26
C PHE A 7 4.16 -15.36 -15.36
N SER A 8 5.06 -15.93 -14.55
CA SER A 8 4.81 -17.19 -13.86
C SER A 8 3.65 -17.13 -12.86
N VAL A 9 3.46 -16.02 -12.15
CA VAL A 9 2.34 -15.87 -11.20
C VAL A 9 1.02 -15.72 -11.92
N LEU A 10 0.97 -14.92 -12.98
CA LEU A 10 -0.25 -14.74 -13.77
C LEU A 10 -0.63 -16.04 -14.49
N GLU A 11 0.35 -16.73 -15.06
CA GLU A 11 0.18 -18.06 -15.64
C GLU A 11 -0.31 -19.06 -14.59
N LYS A 12 0.29 -19.09 -13.39
CA LYS A 12 -0.18 -19.92 -12.26
C LYS A 12 -1.65 -19.64 -11.96
N ILE A 13 -2.07 -18.37 -11.87
CA ILE A 13 -3.47 -18.00 -11.64
C ILE A 13 -4.37 -18.55 -12.76
N LEU A 14 -3.96 -18.41 -14.02
CA LEU A 14 -4.74 -18.86 -15.19
C LEU A 14 -4.82 -20.38 -15.32
N LEU A 15 -3.85 -21.11 -14.76
CA LEU A 15 -3.82 -22.57 -14.72
C LEU A 15 -4.63 -23.15 -13.56
N LEU A 16 -5.06 -22.35 -12.59
CA LEU A 16 -5.91 -22.84 -11.52
C LEU A 16 -7.27 -23.34 -12.05
N ASP A 17 -7.82 -24.31 -11.33
CA ASP A 17 -9.13 -24.91 -11.56
C ASP A 17 -9.82 -25.18 -10.21
N GLU A 18 -11.05 -25.69 -10.27
CA GLU A 18 -11.88 -26.02 -9.11
C GLU A 18 -11.31 -27.12 -8.20
N PHE A 19 -10.25 -27.82 -8.64
CA PHE A 19 -9.57 -28.88 -7.87
C PHE A 19 -8.22 -28.44 -7.30
N SER A 20 -7.82 -27.20 -7.59
CA SER A 20 -6.57 -26.62 -7.12
C SER A 20 -6.56 -26.54 -5.59
N GLN A 21 -5.41 -26.85 -4.99
CA GLN A 21 -5.26 -26.87 -3.53
C GLN A 21 -5.14 -25.45 -2.96
N GLU A 22 -5.62 -25.25 -1.73
CA GLU A 22 -5.52 -23.97 -1.01
C GLU A 22 -4.06 -23.51 -0.87
N ASP A 23 -3.12 -24.45 -0.68
CA ASP A 23 -1.69 -24.17 -0.60
C ASP A 23 -1.14 -23.50 -1.87
N THR A 24 -1.59 -23.91 -3.06
CA THR A 24 -1.20 -23.30 -4.33
C THR A 24 -1.68 -21.84 -4.41
N ILE A 25 -2.90 -21.58 -3.94
CA ILE A 25 -3.47 -20.23 -3.91
C ILE A 25 -2.74 -19.37 -2.86
N HIS A 26 -2.40 -19.94 -1.70
CA HIS A 26 -1.56 -19.27 -0.70
C HIS A 26 -0.19 -18.88 -1.24
N GLU A 27 0.45 -19.75 -2.03
CA GLU A 27 1.73 -19.45 -2.68
C GLU A 27 1.61 -18.23 -3.61
N ILE A 28 0.55 -18.19 -4.44
CA ILE A 28 0.27 -17.04 -5.34
C ILE A 28 0.02 -15.77 -4.52
N LEU A 29 -0.81 -15.86 -3.49
CA LEU A 29 -1.19 -14.73 -2.64
C LEU A 29 0.02 -14.10 -1.94
N LYS A 30 0.97 -14.95 -1.52
CA LYS A 30 2.18 -14.58 -0.81
C LYS A 30 3.39 -14.40 -1.72
N TYR A 31 3.20 -14.47 -3.03
CA TYR A 31 4.30 -14.27 -3.96
C TYR A 31 4.82 -12.84 -3.86
N ASP A 32 6.08 -12.73 -3.47
CA ASP A 32 6.74 -11.47 -3.20
C ASP A 32 7.32 -10.87 -4.48
N PHE A 33 6.72 -9.80 -4.99
CA PHE A 33 7.09 -9.17 -6.26
C PHE A 33 8.51 -8.59 -6.25
N LYS A 34 9.13 -8.42 -5.08
CA LYS A 34 10.56 -8.08 -4.98
C LYS A 34 11.45 -9.12 -5.68
N ARG A 35 10.99 -10.37 -5.78
CA ARG A 35 11.68 -11.48 -6.46
C ARG A 35 11.91 -11.20 -7.95
N GLU A 36 11.08 -10.36 -8.57
CA GLU A 36 11.19 -10.00 -10.00
C GLU A 36 12.38 -9.11 -10.30
N VAL A 37 12.85 -8.36 -9.30
CA VAL A 37 13.95 -7.41 -9.48
C VAL A 37 15.23 -7.87 -8.80
N ILE A 38 15.14 -8.70 -7.74
CA ILE A 38 16.30 -9.20 -6.98
C ILE A 38 16.91 -10.43 -7.65
N GLU A 39 18.23 -10.38 -7.88
CA GLU A 39 18.99 -11.51 -8.38
C GLU A 39 19.11 -12.62 -7.33
N ASN A 40 19.10 -13.88 -7.79
CA ASN A 40 19.15 -15.07 -6.93
C ASN A 40 18.08 -15.05 -5.83
N SER A 41 16.89 -14.50 -6.13
CA SER A 41 15.82 -14.32 -5.17
C SER A 41 15.18 -15.63 -4.70
N GLY A 42 15.25 -16.70 -5.50
CA GLY A 42 14.56 -17.97 -5.24
C GLY A 42 14.86 -18.65 -3.90
N SER A 43 16.06 -18.47 -3.33
CA SER A 43 16.45 -19.03 -2.04
C SER A 43 16.29 -18.07 -0.85
N LYS A 44 15.91 -16.82 -1.11
CA LYS A 44 15.84 -15.76 -0.09
C LYS A 44 14.46 -15.72 0.57
N ASP A 45 14.45 -15.58 1.89
CA ASP A 45 13.24 -15.25 2.66
C ASP A 45 12.80 -13.79 2.43
N SER A 46 11.59 -13.44 2.86
CA SER A 46 11.00 -12.12 2.62
C SER A 46 11.69 -10.97 3.36
N VAL A 47 12.35 -11.23 4.50
CA VAL A 47 13.12 -10.22 5.24
C VAL A 47 14.39 -9.89 4.48
N THR A 48 15.13 -10.92 4.06
CA THR A 48 16.32 -10.80 3.22
C THR A 48 15.99 -10.09 1.91
N LEU A 49 14.88 -10.43 1.26
CA LEU A 49 14.42 -9.73 0.05
C LEU A 49 14.09 -8.26 0.32
N MET A 50 13.39 -7.95 1.41
CA MET A 50 13.05 -6.55 1.74
C MET A 50 14.29 -5.71 2.00
N LYS A 51 15.24 -6.25 2.75
CA LYS A 51 16.53 -5.62 3.01
C LYS A 51 17.24 -5.27 1.71
N GLU A 52 17.52 -6.28 0.88
CA GLU A 52 18.23 -6.08 -0.38
C GLU A 52 17.49 -5.08 -1.28
N TYR A 53 16.16 -5.20 -1.35
CA TYR A 53 15.32 -4.26 -2.10
C TYR A 53 15.52 -2.82 -1.62
N LYS A 54 15.52 -2.58 -0.31
CA LYS A 54 15.62 -1.25 0.29
C LYS A 54 17.03 -0.65 0.24
N THR A 55 18.08 -1.47 0.13
CA THR A 55 19.48 -1.00 0.03
C THR A 55 19.97 -0.71 -1.40
N ARG A 56 19.15 -0.97 -2.42
CA ARG A 56 19.55 -0.78 -3.82
C ARG A 56 19.60 0.69 -4.20
N LYS A 57 20.73 1.11 -4.78
CA LYS A 57 20.96 2.49 -5.24
C LYS A 57 20.19 2.86 -6.51
N ASP A 58 19.79 1.87 -7.32
CA ASP A 58 19.34 2.09 -8.71
C ASP A 58 17.84 1.81 -8.91
N THR A 59 17.15 1.33 -7.88
CA THR A 59 15.71 1.12 -7.93
C THR A 59 15.01 2.41 -7.57
N GLY A 60 14.51 3.11 -8.58
CA GLY A 60 13.51 4.16 -8.38
C GLY A 60 12.32 3.66 -7.56
N ASP A 61 11.57 4.63 -7.03
CA ASP A 61 10.41 4.52 -6.14
C ASP A 61 9.63 3.19 -6.20
N CYS A 62 9.24 2.70 -5.01
CA CYS A 62 8.86 1.34 -4.62
C CYS A 62 7.66 0.69 -5.35
N ASP A 63 7.09 1.39 -6.33
CA ASP A 63 5.81 1.08 -6.93
C ASP A 63 5.90 0.83 -8.43
N ARG A 64 7.07 0.43 -8.92
CA ARG A 64 7.25 0.00 -10.32
C ARG A 64 7.45 -1.50 -10.40
N CYS A 65 6.34 -2.22 -10.44
CA CYS A 65 6.32 -3.66 -10.67
C CYS A 65 5.62 -3.95 -12.02
N ASN A 66 6.34 -4.62 -12.93
CA ASN A 66 5.75 -4.99 -14.23
C ASN A 66 4.68 -6.09 -14.07
N LEU A 67 4.82 -6.98 -13.09
CA LEU A 67 3.84 -8.03 -12.83
C LEU A 67 2.47 -7.45 -12.42
N ILE A 68 2.44 -6.43 -11.56
CA ILE A 68 1.16 -5.82 -11.17
C ILE A 68 0.51 -5.07 -12.35
N LEU A 69 1.30 -4.47 -13.25
CA LEU A 69 0.77 -3.89 -14.49
C LEU A 69 0.03 -4.93 -15.33
N GLU A 70 0.64 -6.09 -15.54
CA GLU A 70 0.01 -7.17 -16.32
C GLU A 70 -1.24 -7.72 -15.62
N ILE A 71 -1.22 -7.84 -14.29
CA ILE A 71 -2.39 -8.18 -13.48
C ILE A 71 -3.53 -7.17 -13.71
N TYR A 72 -3.24 -5.86 -13.66
CA TYR A 72 -4.25 -4.83 -13.91
C TYR A 72 -4.76 -4.79 -15.35
N LYS A 73 -3.91 -5.09 -16.33
CA LYS A 73 -4.36 -5.28 -17.72
C LYS A 73 -5.34 -6.44 -17.82
N LYS A 74 -5.01 -7.58 -17.19
CA LYS A 74 -5.86 -8.77 -17.21
C LYS A 74 -7.21 -8.51 -16.53
N LEU A 75 -7.21 -7.73 -15.46
CA LEU A 75 -8.42 -7.29 -14.76
C LEU A 75 -9.20 -6.19 -15.50
N GLY A 76 -8.65 -5.62 -16.58
CA GLY A 76 -9.26 -4.52 -17.33
C GLY A 76 -9.27 -3.19 -16.58
N TRP A 77 -8.43 -3.03 -15.55
CA TRP A 77 -8.45 -1.84 -14.68
C TRP A 77 -7.68 -0.65 -15.25
N ILE A 78 -6.66 -0.88 -16.09
CA ILE A 78 -5.88 0.22 -16.70
C ILE A 78 -6.76 1.14 -17.56
N ILE A 79 -7.72 0.57 -18.30
CA ILE A 79 -8.63 1.33 -19.16
C ILE A 79 -9.58 2.21 -18.31
N ARG A 80 -10.00 1.72 -17.14
CA ARG A 80 -10.93 2.43 -16.23
C ARG A 80 -10.27 3.52 -15.39
N ALA A 81 -8.94 3.56 -15.36
CA ALA A 81 -8.19 4.54 -14.60
C ALA A 81 -7.95 5.85 -15.36
N CYS A 82 -8.30 5.92 -16.65
CA CYS A 82 -8.05 7.05 -17.53
C CYS A 82 -9.36 7.69 -17.99
N ASP A 83 -9.77 8.80 -17.37
CA ASP A 83 -10.72 9.71 -18.02
C ASP A 83 -9.95 10.56 -19.06
N ASP A 84 -10.48 10.62 -20.29
CA ASP A 84 -9.84 11.28 -21.44
C ASP A 84 -9.56 12.78 -21.20
N GLU A 85 -10.37 13.45 -20.38
CA GLU A 85 -10.22 14.89 -20.07
C GLU A 85 -9.00 15.21 -19.21
N ASP A 86 -8.66 14.36 -18.24
CA ASP A 86 -7.47 14.53 -17.39
C ASP A 86 -6.17 14.30 -18.20
N TYR A 87 -6.22 13.46 -19.25
CA TYR A 87 -5.10 13.24 -20.17
C TYR A 87 -4.85 14.46 -21.08
N VAL A 88 -5.91 15.10 -21.56
CA VAL A 88 -5.82 16.32 -22.38
C VAL A 88 -5.38 17.54 -21.55
N TYR A 89 -5.87 17.67 -20.31
CA TYR A 89 -5.41 18.70 -19.37
C TYR A 89 -3.92 18.55 -19.01
N ALA A 90 -3.43 17.31 -18.90
CA ALA A 90 -2.00 17.00 -18.75
C ALA A 90 -1.15 17.54 -19.91
N GLN A 91 -1.58 17.31 -21.15
CA GLN A 91 -0.80 17.71 -22.32
C GLN A 91 -0.77 19.23 -22.53
N THR A 92 -1.85 19.92 -22.16
CA THR A 92 -2.02 21.35 -22.45
C THR A 92 -1.28 22.26 -21.47
N ASN A 93 -1.18 21.89 -20.18
CA ASN A 93 -0.46 22.69 -19.18
C ASN A 93 1.04 22.41 -19.05
N ILE A 94 1.56 21.35 -19.70
CA ILE A 94 3.00 20.99 -19.67
C ILE A 94 3.82 21.70 -20.77
N LYS A 95 3.21 22.59 -21.57
CA LYS A 95 3.94 23.43 -22.54
C LYS A 95 4.69 24.63 -21.94
N GLN A 96 4.65 24.85 -20.62
CA GLN A 96 5.41 25.92 -19.96
C GLN A 96 6.31 25.36 -18.85
N GLY A 97 7.54 24.99 -19.22
CA GLY A 97 8.63 24.74 -18.28
C GLY A 97 8.84 23.28 -17.89
N ASN A 98 9.88 22.68 -18.48
CA ASN A 98 10.42 21.33 -18.22
C ASN A 98 9.62 20.13 -18.75
N GLN A 99 10.07 19.67 -19.93
CA GLN A 99 9.79 18.35 -20.46
C GLN A 99 10.22 17.25 -19.47
N ARG A 100 9.26 16.71 -18.73
CA ARG A 100 9.20 15.28 -18.44
C ARG A 100 7.80 14.80 -18.81
N VAL A 101 7.68 14.26 -20.01
CA VAL A 101 6.54 13.44 -20.39
C VAL A 101 6.58 12.24 -19.45
N PHE A 102 5.74 12.24 -18.43
CA PHE A 102 5.60 11.12 -17.52
C PHE A 102 4.35 10.35 -17.93
N PRO A 103 4.45 9.31 -18.79
CA PRO A 103 3.43 8.28 -18.83
C PRO A 103 3.58 7.42 -17.56
N ASN A 104 3.36 8.02 -16.39
CA ASN A 104 3.67 7.37 -15.13
C ASN A 104 2.41 6.69 -14.59
N VAL A 105 2.36 5.38 -14.81
CA VAL A 105 1.92 4.34 -13.86
C VAL A 105 1.18 4.89 -12.62
N ARG A 106 -0.16 4.75 -12.62
CA ARG A 106 -1.09 5.24 -11.59
C ARG A 106 -1.34 4.22 -10.48
N PHE A 107 -0.32 3.60 -9.91
CA PHE A 107 -0.52 2.73 -8.75
C PHE A 107 0.56 2.91 -7.71
N ASP A 108 0.21 2.50 -6.50
CA ASP A 108 1.05 2.56 -5.31
C ASP A 108 0.73 1.35 -4.42
N THR A 109 1.59 1.09 -3.45
CA THR A 109 1.20 0.26 -2.31
C THR A 109 0.11 0.96 -1.49
N ILE A 110 -0.88 0.19 -1.04
CA ILE A 110 -1.96 0.65 -0.19
C ILE A 110 -1.39 0.98 1.19
N ASN A 111 -0.73 -0.01 1.79
CA ASN A 111 -0.18 0.05 3.14
C ASN A 111 1.34 0.20 3.09
N SER A 112 1.84 1.18 3.84
CA SER A 112 3.25 1.57 3.85
C SER A 112 4.09 0.70 4.76
N PHE A 113 5.09 0.05 4.19
CA PHE A 113 6.06 -0.71 4.96
C PHE A 113 6.90 0.18 5.88
N SER A 114 7.35 1.32 5.36
CA SER A 114 8.22 2.23 6.11
C SER A 114 7.51 2.74 7.37
N THR A 115 6.25 3.15 7.27
CA THR A 115 5.47 3.62 8.42
C THR A 115 5.32 2.55 9.51
N LEU A 116 4.90 1.35 9.14
CA LEU A 116 4.67 0.26 10.10
C LEU A 116 5.98 -0.26 10.72
N TYR A 117 7.04 -0.40 9.92
CA TYR A 117 8.36 -0.80 10.43
C TYR A 117 8.90 0.21 11.44
N THR A 118 8.69 1.50 11.18
CA THR A 118 9.15 2.57 12.10
C THR A 118 8.31 2.62 13.38
N CYS A 119 7.00 2.34 13.31
CA CYS A 119 6.18 2.15 14.50
C CYS A 119 6.67 0.95 15.33
N ALA A 120 7.00 -0.17 14.67
CA ALA A 120 7.52 -1.36 15.33
C ALA A 120 8.86 -1.10 16.04
N LEU A 121 9.78 -0.35 15.41
CA LEU A 121 11.01 0.07 16.07
C LEU A 121 10.72 0.87 17.36
N ALA A 122 9.83 1.86 17.31
CA ALA A 122 9.45 2.67 18.48
C ALA A 122 8.79 1.84 19.60
N VAL A 123 8.00 0.83 19.24
CA VAL A 123 7.31 -0.04 20.21
C VAL A 123 8.27 -1.06 20.86
N TYR A 124 9.22 -1.62 20.10
CA TYR A 124 10.10 -2.70 20.57
C TYR A 124 11.45 -2.24 21.11
N TYR A 125 11.85 -1.01 20.79
CA TYR A 125 13.11 -0.39 21.18
C TYR A 125 12.88 1.07 21.66
N PRO A 126 12.03 1.29 22.68
CA PRO A 126 11.59 2.64 23.10
C PRO A 126 12.71 3.54 23.65
N ASP A 127 13.83 2.95 24.07
CA ASP A 127 15.01 3.67 24.55
C ASP A 127 15.80 4.35 23.41
N GLU A 128 15.75 3.74 22.23
CA GLU A 128 16.46 4.17 21.01
C GLU A 128 15.51 4.89 20.04
N PHE A 129 14.25 4.45 19.98
CA PHE A 129 13.21 4.91 19.07
C PHE A 129 12.05 5.48 19.85
N LYS A 130 11.67 6.72 19.55
CA LYS A 130 10.53 7.39 20.20
C LYS A 130 9.57 7.90 19.15
N PHE A 131 8.30 7.90 19.50
CA PHE A 131 7.30 8.68 18.77
C PHE A 131 7.55 10.15 19.08
N VAL A 132 8.24 10.86 18.20
CA VAL A 132 8.30 12.32 18.25
C VAL A 132 7.39 12.84 17.17
N PHE A 133 6.47 13.69 17.58
CA PHE A 133 5.61 14.46 16.71
C PHE A 133 6.27 15.82 16.57
N ASN A 134 6.95 16.08 15.45
CA ASN A 134 7.41 17.45 15.19
C ASN A 134 6.20 18.33 14.82
N ASN A 135 6.39 19.65 14.75
CA ASN A 135 5.36 20.62 14.31
C ASN A 135 4.91 20.43 12.83
N ASN A 136 5.34 19.33 12.19
CA ASN A 136 5.01 18.90 10.83
C ASN A 136 4.52 17.43 10.82
N GLY A 137 3.99 16.92 11.95
CA GLY A 137 3.36 15.60 12.09
C GLY A 137 4.19 14.35 11.79
N ALA A 138 5.45 14.48 11.40
CA ALA A 138 6.30 13.36 11.01
C ALA A 138 6.77 12.60 12.25
N LEU A 139 6.71 11.26 12.16
CA LEU A 139 7.35 10.34 13.10
C LEU A 139 8.86 10.60 13.06
N SER A 140 9.43 11.16 14.13
CA SER A 140 10.89 11.17 14.29
C SER A 140 11.33 10.28 15.42
N VAL A 141 11.93 9.16 15.05
CA VAL A 141 12.78 8.36 15.92
C VAL A 141 14.04 9.18 16.21
N LYS A 142 14.60 9.15 17.43
CA LYS A 142 15.74 9.98 17.86
C LYS A 142 16.97 9.93 16.92
N GLU A 143 17.16 8.82 16.18
CA GLU A 143 18.15 8.69 15.08
C GLU A 143 17.61 8.84 13.66
N CYS A 144 16.29 8.73 13.43
CA CYS A 144 15.70 9.05 12.11
C CYS A 144 15.38 10.55 11.96
N ALA A 145 15.55 11.33 13.04
CA ALA A 145 15.18 12.74 13.13
C ALA A 145 16.01 13.69 12.24
N SER A 146 17.05 13.23 11.55
CA SER A 146 17.80 14.08 10.61
C SER A 146 17.17 14.14 9.21
N TYR A 147 16.24 13.25 8.85
CA TYR A 147 15.61 13.28 7.53
C TYR A 147 14.11 12.97 7.60
N ALA A 148 13.31 13.87 7.03
CA ALA A 148 11.85 13.81 6.86
C ALA A 148 11.33 12.61 6.04
N TYR A 149 12.14 11.58 5.88
CA TYR A 149 11.80 10.25 5.38
C TYR A 149 13.01 9.40 5.77
N VAL A 150 12.80 8.24 6.41
CA VAL A 150 13.88 7.27 6.52
C VAL A 150 14.17 6.81 5.10
N SER A 151 15.25 7.30 4.50
CA SER A 151 15.64 6.88 3.14
C SER A 151 15.55 5.36 3.03
N ASN A 152 15.14 4.84 1.86
CA ASN A 152 15.03 3.38 1.67
C ASN A 152 16.30 2.66 2.17
N ASN A 153 17.48 3.23 1.90
CA ASN A 153 18.76 2.71 2.37
C ASN A 153 18.87 2.62 3.90
N ARG A 154 18.36 3.60 4.65
CA ARG A 154 18.34 3.57 6.12
C ARG A 154 17.33 2.55 6.64
N ILE A 155 16.16 2.36 6.01
CA ILE A 155 15.26 1.26 6.37
C ILE A 155 15.95 -0.10 6.19
N GLY A 156 16.68 -0.29 5.09
CA GLY A 156 17.47 -1.50 4.87
C GLY A 156 18.50 -1.76 5.97
N ALA A 157 19.23 -0.72 6.40
CA ALA A 157 20.18 -0.84 7.52
C ALA A 157 19.50 -1.14 8.86
N LEU A 158 18.35 -0.51 9.14
CA LEU A 158 17.59 -0.75 10.37
C LEU A 158 17.00 -2.18 10.44
N ILE A 159 16.80 -2.86 9.31
CA ILE A 159 16.43 -4.28 9.28
C ILE A 159 17.59 -5.16 9.76
N ASP A 160 18.83 -4.80 9.47
CA ASP A 160 20.02 -5.55 9.93
C ASP A 160 20.34 -5.28 11.41
N GLU A 161 20.21 -4.02 11.83
CA GLU A 161 20.58 -3.58 13.17
C GLU A 161 19.57 -4.08 14.22
N TYR A 162 18.28 -4.16 13.86
CA TYR A 162 17.21 -4.40 14.82
C TYR A 162 16.42 -5.66 14.51
N LYS A 163 16.35 -6.55 15.51
CA LYS A 163 15.58 -7.80 15.52
C LYS A 163 14.06 -7.57 15.70
N VAL A 164 13.52 -6.58 15.01
CA VAL A 164 12.09 -6.24 15.06
C VAL A 164 11.27 -7.44 14.62
N VAL A 165 11.66 -8.14 13.56
CA VAL A 165 10.90 -9.27 13.02
C VAL A 165 10.78 -10.41 14.03
N GLU A 166 11.86 -10.71 14.76
CA GLU A 166 11.86 -11.75 15.78
C GLU A 166 11.06 -11.33 17.03
N LYS A 167 11.15 -10.06 17.44
CA LYS A 167 10.42 -9.54 18.61
C LYS A 167 8.94 -9.28 18.33
N ALA A 168 8.60 -8.86 17.12
CA ALA A 168 7.27 -8.49 16.66
C ALA A 168 6.45 -9.70 16.20
N LEU A 169 6.87 -10.92 16.55
CA LEU A 169 6.05 -12.13 16.42
C LEU A 169 5.68 -12.42 14.92
N PRO A 170 4.88 -13.46 14.64
CA PRO A 170 4.59 -13.89 13.27
C PRO A 170 3.91 -12.85 12.37
N TYR A 171 3.19 -11.87 12.92
CA TYR A 171 2.45 -10.89 12.12
C TYR A 171 3.36 -9.96 11.31
N MET A 172 4.54 -9.61 11.85
CA MET A 172 5.50 -8.80 11.09
C MET A 172 6.15 -9.62 9.98
N GLN A 173 6.47 -10.89 10.23
CA GLN A 173 6.98 -11.80 9.19
C GLN A 173 6.00 -11.93 8.03
N GLU A 174 4.72 -12.11 8.32
CA GLU A 174 3.68 -12.15 7.29
C GLU A 174 3.57 -10.82 6.54
N PHE A 175 3.67 -9.69 7.22
CA PHE A 175 3.62 -8.38 6.56
C PHE A 175 4.80 -8.15 5.59
N PHE A 176 6.02 -8.58 5.96
CA PHE A 176 7.18 -8.52 5.05
C PHE A 176 6.95 -9.30 3.74
N GLN A 177 6.28 -10.44 3.85
CA GLN A 177 5.90 -11.27 2.71
C GLN A 177 4.79 -10.63 1.86
N LEU A 178 3.81 -10.00 2.51
CA LEU A 178 2.63 -9.44 1.86
C LEU A 178 2.83 -8.02 1.31
N THR A 179 3.83 -7.26 1.79
CA THR A 179 4.05 -5.85 1.43
C THR A 179 4.07 -5.61 -0.08
N HIS A 180 4.76 -6.46 -0.84
CA HIS A 180 4.82 -6.37 -2.30
C HIS A 180 4.15 -7.61 -2.93
N SER A 181 2.91 -7.89 -2.51
CA SER A 181 2.09 -8.96 -3.08
C SER A 181 0.92 -8.39 -3.88
N ILE A 182 0.21 -9.26 -4.62
CA ILE A 182 -0.93 -8.89 -5.46
C ILE A 182 -1.97 -8.02 -4.72
N GLY A 183 -2.20 -8.28 -3.44
CA GLY A 183 -3.25 -7.63 -2.66
C GLY A 183 -2.90 -6.25 -2.10
N ASN A 184 -1.62 -5.87 -2.04
CA ASN A 184 -1.20 -4.60 -1.43
C ASN A 184 -0.96 -3.47 -2.43
N PHE A 185 -1.08 -3.69 -3.73
CA PHE A 185 -1.01 -2.60 -4.71
C PHE A 185 -2.40 -2.12 -5.10
N MET A 186 -2.58 -0.82 -5.35
CA MET A 186 -3.85 -0.26 -5.82
C MET A 186 -3.63 0.81 -6.87
N ILE A 187 -4.51 0.86 -7.86
CA ILE A 187 -4.58 1.99 -8.78
C ILE A 187 -5.11 3.22 -8.02
N VAL A 188 -4.43 4.36 -8.17
CA VAL A 188 -4.80 5.61 -7.51
C VAL A 188 -5.57 6.54 -8.46
N PRO A 189 -6.53 7.33 -7.95
CA PRO A 189 -7.28 8.28 -8.78
C PRO A 189 -6.41 9.43 -9.26
N GLY A 190 -6.47 9.73 -10.56
CA GLY A 190 -5.75 10.85 -11.18
C GLY A 190 -4.22 10.69 -11.22
N TYR A 191 -3.49 11.78 -10.98
CA TYR A 191 -2.02 11.76 -10.92
C TYR A 191 -1.52 11.14 -9.61
N LYS A 192 -0.56 10.21 -9.70
CA LYS A 192 0.01 9.51 -8.53
C LYS A 192 0.48 10.47 -7.44
N GLN A 193 1.26 11.50 -7.80
CA GLN A 193 1.97 12.32 -6.82
C GLN A 193 1.04 13.11 -5.88
N PRO A 194 0.05 13.90 -6.35
CA PRO A 194 -0.86 14.60 -5.45
C PRO A 194 -1.61 13.67 -4.48
N TYR A 195 -2.09 12.52 -4.95
CA TYR A 195 -2.80 11.55 -4.13
C TYR A 195 -1.88 10.91 -3.08
N SER A 196 -0.73 10.41 -3.53
CA SER A 196 0.20 9.66 -2.67
C SER A 196 0.86 10.57 -1.66
N ASN A 197 1.20 11.81 -2.03
CA ASN A 197 1.69 12.82 -1.10
C ASN A 197 0.62 13.22 -0.09
N ALA A 198 -0.63 13.39 -0.50
CA ALA A 198 -1.72 13.69 0.44
C ALA A 198 -1.90 12.58 1.48
N LYS A 199 -1.81 11.31 1.06
CA LYS A 199 -1.82 10.16 1.97
C LYS A 199 -0.60 10.13 2.89
N ALA A 200 0.60 10.27 2.32
CA ALA A 200 1.86 10.06 3.04
C ALA A 200 2.27 11.23 3.94
N LEU A 201 2.03 12.47 3.51
CA LEU A 201 2.58 13.68 4.14
C LEU A 201 1.57 14.46 4.99
N CYS A 202 0.29 14.08 4.97
CA CYS A 202 -0.69 14.73 5.83
C CYS A 202 -0.57 14.22 7.27
N ASP A 203 -0.43 15.15 8.22
CA ASP A 203 -0.18 14.90 9.65
C ASP A 203 -1.27 14.06 10.32
N GLU A 204 -2.51 14.18 9.87
CA GLU A 204 -3.65 13.43 10.39
C GLU A 204 -3.74 12.01 9.81
N ILE A 205 -3.07 11.74 8.68
CA ILE A 205 -3.22 10.50 7.91
C ILE A 205 -2.00 9.59 8.06
N LYS A 206 -0.79 10.17 8.04
CA LYS A 206 0.48 9.47 8.30
C LYS A 206 0.67 8.18 7.49
N ASP A 207 0.27 8.22 6.22
CA ASP A 207 0.39 7.11 5.27
C ASP A 207 -0.54 5.91 5.52
N PHE A 208 -1.52 6.04 6.43
CA PHE A 208 -2.55 5.02 6.66
C PHE A 208 -3.74 5.19 5.72
N ILE A 209 -4.05 4.15 4.94
CA ILE A 209 -5.13 4.21 3.95
C ILE A 209 -6.51 4.40 4.60
N ASP A 210 -6.79 3.78 5.74
CA ASP A 210 -8.10 3.89 6.39
C ASP A 210 -8.36 5.30 6.90
N LEU A 211 -7.34 5.98 7.44
CA LEU A 211 -7.42 7.40 7.79
C LEU A 211 -7.54 8.29 6.55
N PHE A 212 -6.85 7.96 5.46
CA PHE A 212 -6.99 8.70 4.21
C PHE A 212 -8.41 8.57 3.65
N LEU A 213 -8.96 7.35 3.64
CA LEU A 213 -10.35 7.09 3.27
C LEU A 213 -11.30 7.79 4.24
N LEU A 214 -11.03 7.77 5.55
CA LEU A 214 -11.84 8.49 6.54
C LEU A 214 -11.91 9.97 6.15
N LYS A 215 -10.76 10.60 5.87
CA LYS A 215 -10.66 12.00 5.46
C LYS A 215 -11.47 12.30 4.21
N LEU A 216 -11.43 11.41 3.21
CA LEU A 216 -12.21 11.58 1.98
C LEU A 216 -13.73 11.40 2.18
N PHE A 217 -14.15 10.48 3.05
CA PHE A 217 -15.55 10.06 3.18
C PHE A 217 -16.30 10.72 4.35
N THR A 218 -15.62 11.28 5.36
CA THR A 218 -16.28 11.95 6.52
C THR A 218 -16.26 13.46 6.45
N ASP A 219 -15.25 14.08 5.84
CA ASP A 219 -15.14 15.55 5.81
C ASP A 219 -16.08 16.20 4.77
N GLY A 220 -17.02 15.45 4.18
CA GLY A 220 -18.02 15.97 3.24
C GLY A 220 -17.40 16.75 2.06
N GLU A 221 -18.12 17.77 1.59
CA GLU A 221 -17.60 18.72 0.58
C GLU A 221 -16.68 19.80 1.19
N GLU A 222 -16.64 19.95 2.51
CA GLU A 222 -15.88 20.98 3.22
C GLU A 222 -14.75 20.36 4.04
N GLY A 223 -13.53 20.34 3.49
CA GLY A 223 -12.38 19.85 4.24
C GLY A 223 -11.11 19.87 3.42
N LYS A 224 -10.13 20.67 3.84
CA LYS A 224 -8.84 20.76 3.15
C LYS A 224 -7.95 19.62 3.61
N ILE A 225 -7.28 18.96 2.66
CA ILE A 225 -6.10 18.15 2.99
C ILE A 225 -4.89 19.04 2.71
N SER A 226 -4.19 19.45 3.77
CA SER A 226 -2.91 20.13 3.62
C SER A 226 -1.76 19.26 4.13
N TYR A 227 -0.61 19.44 3.52
CA TYR A 227 0.63 18.76 3.89
C TYR A 227 1.83 19.63 3.54
N LYS A 228 2.93 19.46 4.27
CA LYS A 228 4.21 20.12 3.95
C LYS A 228 4.99 19.25 2.98
N GLN A 229 5.38 19.84 1.86
CA GLN A 229 6.30 19.23 0.91
C GLN A 229 7.72 19.17 1.50
N TYR A 230 8.62 18.45 0.82
CA TYR A 230 10.00 18.25 1.27
C TYR A 230 10.82 19.54 1.37
N ASN A 231 10.50 20.56 0.57
CA ASN A 231 11.10 21.88 0.64
C ASN A 231 10.52 22.75 1.78
N GLY A 232 9.58 22.22 2.56
CA GLY A 232 8.88 22.91 3.64
C GLY A 232 7.66 23.72 3.20
N GLU A 233 7.37 23.80 1.90
CA GLU A 233 6.21 24.52 1.38
C GLU A 233 4.91 23.77 1.71
N GLU A 234 3.88 24.51 2.10
CA GLU A 234 2.56 23.95 2.31
C GLU A 234 1.83 23.74 0.97
N PHE A 235 1.35 22.53 0.75
CA PHE A 235 0.47 22.20 -0.36
C PHE A 235 -0.93 21.92 0.18
N VAL A 236 -1.95 22.45 -0.52
CA VAL A 236 -3.35 22.26 -0.17
C VAL A 236 -4.05 21.55 -1.32
N VAL A 237 -4.66 20.41 -1.02
CA VAL A 237 -5.62 19.74 -1.92
C VAL A 237 -6.97 20.43 -1.74
N TYR A 238 -7.42 21.09 -2.80
CA TYR A 238 -8.74 21.73 -2.84
C TYR A 238 -9.88 20.72 -2.90
N ASP A 239 -11.06 21.11 -2.41
CA ASP A 239 -12.23 20.25 -2.32
C ASP A 239 -12.64 19.65 -3.67
N CYS A 240 -12.48 20.37 -4.79
CA CYS A 240 -12.77 19.85 -6.12
C CYS A 240 -11.94 18.62 -6.49
N VAL A 241 -10.66 18.57 -6.10
CA VAL A 241 -9.77 17.43 -6.34
C VAL A 241 -10.08 16.31 -5.36
N LYS A 242 -10.28 16.65 -4.08
CA LYS A 242 -10.66 15.71 -3.02
C LYS A 242 -11.97 14.97 -3.36
N ASN A 243 -12.99 15.71 -3.80
CA ASN A 243 -14.29 15.16 -4.19
C ASN A 243 -14.16 14.25 -5.42
N LYS A 244 -13.35 14.62 -6.43
CA LYS A 244 -13.03 13.72 -7.55
C LYS A 244 -12.41 12.40 -7.08
N TRP A 245 -11.47 12.43 -6.14
CA TRP A 245 -10.89 11.21 -5.58
C TRP A 245 -11.91 10.36 -4.83
N ARG A 246 -12.74 10.99 -3.99
CA ARG A 246 -13.80 10.34 -3.24
C ARG A 246 -14.80 9.67 -4.17
N ASP A 247 -15.31 10.39 -5.16
CA ASP A 247 -16.35 9.92 -6.06
C ASP A 247 -15.82 8.80 -6.95
N TRP A 248 -14.60 8.94 -7.49
CA TRP A 248 -13.94 7.85 -8.22
C TRP A 248 -13.75 6.60 -7.36
N LEU A 249 -13.26 6.75 -6.11
CA LEU A 249 -13.10 5.61 -5.21
C LEU A 249 -14.45 4.95 -4.91
N LYS A 250 -15.49 5.74 -4.65
CA LYS A 250 -16.85 5.27 -4.38
C LYS A 250 -17.40 4.43 -5.54
N GLU A 251 -17.20 4.87 -6.77
CA GLU A 251 -17.62 4.14 -7.98
C GLU A 251 -16.80 2.86 -8.23
N ASN A 252 -15.59 2.78 -7.69
CA ASN A 252 -14.63 1.72 -7.99
C ASN A 252 -14.32 0.78 -6.80
N ILE A 253 -15.02 0.86 -5.66
CA ILE A 253 -14.79 -0.02 -4.49
C ILE A 253 -14.80 -1.50 -4.87
N GLU A 254 -15.88 -1.94 -5.53
CA GLU A 254 -16.07 -3.33 -5.98
C GLU A 254 -15.10 -3.73 -7.09
N LEU A 255 -14.77 -2.78 -7.97
CA LEU A 255 -13.80 -2.99 -9.04
C LEU A 255 -12.43 -3.28 -8.44
N LEU A 256 -11.96 -2.43 -7.53
CA LEU A 256 -10.63 -2.44 -6.93
C LEU A 256 -10.48 -3.42 -5.76
N CYS A 257 -11.53 -4.19 -5.45
CA CYS A 257 -11.57 -5.15 -4.35
C CYS A 257 -11.34 -4.52 -2.97
N LEU A 258 -11.93 -3.34 -2.70
CA LEU A 258 -11.73 -2.57 -1.46
C LEU A 258 -12.83 -2.76 -0.41
N GLN A 259 -13.71 -3.74 -0.57
CA GLN A 259 -14.91 -3.90 0.27
C GLN A 259 -14.59 -3.99 1.77
N ASP A 260 -13.51 -4.68 2.18
CA ASP A 260 -13.15 -4.79 3.62
C ASP A 260 -12.47 -3.55 4.20
N TYR A 261 -12.29 -2.51 3.40
CA TYR A 261 -11.87 -1.19 3.89
C TYR A 261 -13.08 -0.34 4.31
N PHE A 262 -14.30 -0.81 4.04
CA PHE A 262 -15.52 -0.06 4.31
C PHE A 262 -16.59 -0.91 4.99
N GLN A 263 -17.37 -0.26 5.86
CA GLN A 263 -18.69 -0.69 6.21
C GLN A 263 -19.66 -0.11 5.18
N MET A 264 -20.30 -0.98 4.40
CA MET A 264 -21.30 -0.60 3.40
C MET A 264 -22.70 -0.90 3.94
N LYS A 265 -23.47 0.14 4.30
CA LYS A 265 -24.89 0.02 4.68
C LYS A 265 -25.72 0.95 3.79
N ASN A 266 -26.44 0.39 2.82
CA ASN A 266 -27.19 1.17 1.82
C ASN A 266 -26.29 2.18 1.08
N VAL A 267 -26.50 3.48 1.30
CA VAL A 267 -25.76 4.60 0.69
C VAL A 267 -24.62 5.11 1.58
N ASP A 268 -24.60 4.69 2.85
CA ASP A 268 -23.58 5.09 3.82
C ASP A 268 -22.35 4.20 3.66
N ILE A 269 -21.27 4.81 3.19
CA ILE A 269 -19.96 4.20 3.03
C ILE A 269 -19.06 4.78 4.11
N LYS A 270 -18.73 3.97 5.11
CA LYS A 270 -17.86 4.38 6.22
C LYS A 270 -16.57 3.57 6.21
N PRO A 271 -15.39 4.19 6.16
CA PRO A 271 -14.12 3.48 6.27
C PRO A 271 -13.99 2.72 7.60
N LEU A 272 -13.37 1.54 7.55
CA LEU A 272 -13.14 0.69 8.72
C LEU A 272 -11.74 0.97 9.32
N PRO A 273 -11.66 1.23 10.64
CA PRO A 273 -10.38 1.44 11.31
C PRO A 273 -9.54 0.17 11.29
N LEU A 274 -8.22 0.31 11.43
CA LEU A 274 -7.28 -0.81 11.52
C LEU A 274 -7.18 -1.46 12.91
N TYR A 275 -7.54 -0.72 13.96
CA TYR A 275 -7.56 -1.19 15.35
C TYR A 275 -8.52 -0.31 16.15
N GLU A 276 -8.88 -0.75 17.36
CA GLU A 276 -9.82 0.00 18.20
C GLU A 276 -9.25 1.38 18.58
N GLY A 277 -10.04 2.43 18.35
CA GLY A 277 -9.62 3.81 18.59
C GLY A 277 -8.78 4.48 17.48
N HIS A 278 -8.42 3.74 16.41
CA HIS A 278 -7.67 4.32 15.28
C HIS A 278 -8.44 5.48 14.63
N SER A 279 -7.86 6.68 14.67
CA SER A 279 -8.53 7.94 14.26
C SER A 279 -7.52 9.07 14.05
N PHE A 280 -7.95 10.24 13.57
CA PHE A 280 -7.08 11.43 13.45
C PHE A 280 -6.45 11.89 14.78
N LYS A 281 -7.02 11.49 15.94
CA LYS A 281 -6.47 11.79 17.27
C LYS A 281 -5.53 10.69 17.78
N CYS A 282 -5.69 9.47 17.29
CA CYS A 282 -4.87 8.31 17.62
C CYS A 282 -4.45 7.66 16.30
N THR A 283 -3.47 8.25 15.64
CA THR A 283 -3.09 7.92 14.25
C THR A 283 -2.07 6.81 14.15
N LEU A 284 -1.24 6.62 15.17
CA LEU A 284 -0.15 5.64 15.15
C LEU A 284 -0.42 4.53 16.18
N PRO A 285 -0.15 3.26 15.85
CA PRO A 285 -0.14 2.19 16.84
C PRO A 285 1.08 2.36 17.76
N THR A 286 0.85 2.83 18.99
CA THR A 286 1.92 3.22 19.93
C THR A 286 2.22 2.17 21.00
N SER A 287 1.45 1.08 21.05
CA SER A 287 1.66 -0.06 21.96
C SER A 287 1.87 -1.36 21.19
N LYS A 288 2.31 -2.42 21.87
CA LYS A 288 2.47 -3.75 21.26
C LYS A 288 1.14 -4.32 20.78
N GLU A 289 0.08 -4.09 21.56
CA GLU A 289 -1.28 -4.55 21.30
C GLU A 289 -1.87 -3.85 20.08
N THR A 290 -1.84 -2.51 20.06
CA THR A 290 -2.34 -1.72 18.92
C THR A 290 -1.54 -1.95 17.65
N LEU A 291 -0.22 -2.17 17.75
CA LEU A 291 0.64 -2.52 16.62
C LEU A 291 0.31 -3.90 16.05
N LYS A 292 0.09 -4.89 16.92
CA LYS A 292 -0.33 -6.23 16.53
C LYS A 292 -1.67 -6.18 15.79
N GLU A 293 -2.69 -5.57 16.40
CA GLU A 293 -4.03 -5.44 15.80
C GLU A 293 -3.96 -4.75 14.43
N CYS A 294 -3.23 -3.65 14.34
CA CYS A 294 -3.04 -2.90 13.11
C CYS A 294 -2.42 -3.75 11.99
N ILE A 295 -1.33 -4.47 12.27
CA ILE A 295 -0.64 -5.28 11.25
C ILE A 295 -1.45 -6.53 10.88
N GLU A 296 -2.10 -7.18 11.84
CA GLU A 296 -2.95 -8.35 11.58
C GLU A 296 -4.14 -7.97 10.69
N GLU A 297 -4.78 -6.82 10.94
CA GLU A 297 -5.88 -6.32 10.12
C GLU A 297 -5.39 -5.92 8.70
N ILE A 298 -4.22 -5.30 8.57
CA ILE A 298 -3.60 -5.02 7.27
C ILE A 298 -3.31 -6.32 6.51
N ASN A 299 -2.69 -7.31 7.16
CA ASN A 299 -2.39 -8.60 6.55
C ASN A 299 -3.66 -9.30 6.08
N LYS A 300 -4.71 -9.28 6.89
CA LYS A 300 -6.04 -9.80 6.53
C LYS A 300 -6.60 -9.09 5.29
N ARG A 301 -6.65 -7.76 5.27
CA ARG A 301 -7.17 -6.99 4.13
C ARG A 301 -6.37 -7.23 2.85
N ILE A 302 -5.04 -7.32 2.93
CA ILE A 302 -4.19 -7.66 1.78
C ILE A 302 -4.53 -9.07 1.26
N LYS A 303 -4.66 -10.05 2.15
CA LYS A 303 -4.98 -11.44 1.78
C LYS A 303 -6.36 -11.54 1.13
N VAL A 304 -7.40 -10.97 1.74
CA VAL A 304 -8.77 -11.00 1.21
C VAL A 304 -8.83 -10.28 -0.13
N ARG A 305 -8.21 -9.10 -0.24
CA ARG A 305 -8.15 -8.35 -1.50
C ARG A 305 -7.44 -9.15 -2.59
N GLY A 306 -6.32 -9.79 -2.28
CA GLY A 306 -5.58 -10.63 -3.22
C GLY A 306 -6.41 -11.83 -3.71
N LEU A 307 -7.15 -12.51 -2.82
CA LEU A 307 -8.07 -13.58 -3.20
C LEU A 307 -9.16 -13.08 -4.15
N ARG A 308 -9.79 -11.93 -3.87
CA ARG A 308 -10.78 -11.35 -4.78
C ARG A 308 -10.19 -11.01 -6.15
N MET A 309 -8.95 -10.55 -6.21
CA MET A 309 -8.26 -10.30 -7.49
C MET A 309 -8.01 -11.60 -8.26
N ILE A 310 -7.57 -12.67 -7.59
CA ILE A 310 -7.38 -14.00 -8.20
C ILE A 310 -8.71 -14.49 -8.79
N MET A 311 -9.81 -14.41 -8.04
CA MET A 311 -11.16 -14.79 -8.49
C MET A 311 -11.61 -14.01 -9.73
N LYS A 312 -11.32 -12.70 -9.78
CA LYS A 312 -11.67 -11.86 -10.94
C LYS A 312 -10.83 -12.20 -12.18
N ILE A 313 -9.60 -12.69 -12.01
CA ILE A 313 -8.75 -13.15 -13.13
C ILE A 313 -9.18 -14.53 -13.62
N ASN A 314 -9.49 -15.43 -12.70
CA ASN A 314 -9.91 -16.80 -12.97
C ASN A 314 -11.08 -17.19 -12.06
N ASN A 315 -12.29 -17.21 -12.65
CA ASN A 315 -13.52 -17.50 -11.90
C ASN A 315 -13.69 -18.97 -11.50
N LYS A 316 -12.91 -19.90 -12.05
CA LYS A 316 -12.98 -21.33 -11.70
C LYS A 316 -12.68 -21.59 -10.22
N VAL A 317 -11.83 -20.76 -9.61
CA VAL A 317 -11.45 -20.88 -8.20
C VAL A 317 -12.34 -20.08 -7.24
N GLU A 318 -13.46 -19.53 -7.71
CA GLU A 318 -14.36 -18.69 -6.91
C GLU A 318 -14.77 -19.35 -5.59
N GLN A 319 -15.15 -20.63 -5.61
CA GLN A 319 -15.60 -21.34 -4.41
C GLN A 319 -14.47 -21.52 -3.39
N ILE A 320 -13.27 -21.91 -3.85
CA ILE A 320 -12.11 -22.12 -2.99
C ILE A 320 -11.69 -20.78 -2.37
N CYS A 321 -11.57 -19.72 -3.18
CA CYS A 321 -11.20 -18.40 -2.68
C CYS A 321 -12.24 -17.83 -1.71
N LYS A 322 -13.54 -18.04 -1.93
CA LYS A 322 -14.59 -17.63 -0.98
C LYS A 322 -14.44 -18.34 0.36
N LYS A 323 -14.22 -19.66 0.35
CA LYS A 323 -13.95 -20.45 1.57
C LYS A 323 -12.71 -19.94 2.32
N MET A 324 -11.65 -19.59 1.60
CA MET A 324 -10.43 -19.00 2.19
C MET A 324 -10.66 -17.59 2.74
N ILE A 325 -11.53 -16.79 2.12
CA ILE A 325 -11.91 -15.47 2.66
C ILE A 325 -12.66 -15.65 3.97
N ASP A 326 -13.61 -16.59 4.03
CA ASP A 326 -14.40 -16.86 5.23
C ASP A 326 -13.50 -17.31 6.40
N SER A 327 -12.44 -18.08 6.15
CA SER A 327 -11.49 -18.50 7.20
C SER A 327 -10.58 -17.37 7.73
N PHE A 328 -10.59 -16.18 7.11
CA PHE A 328 -9.93 -15.00 7.66
C PHE A 328 -10.87 -14.08 8.44
N VAL A 329 -12.18 -14.33 8.35
CA VAL A 329 -13.23 -13.52 8.98
C VAL A 329 -13.72 -14.15 10.29
N TYR A 330 -13.59 -15.47 10.43
CA TYR A 330 -13.96 -16.27 11.61
C TYR A 330 -12.74 -16.89 12.30
#